data_AF-A0A2P2K310-F1
#
_entry.id   AF-A0A2P2K310-F1
#
_cell.length_a   1.000
_cell.length_b   1.000
_cell.length_c   1.000
_cell.angle_alpha   90.00
_cell.angle_beta   90.00
_cell.angle_gamma   90.00
#
_symmetry.space_group_name_H-M   'P 1'
#
loop_
_entity.id
_entity.type
_entity.pdbx_description
1 polymer ?
#
loop_
_entity_poly.entity_id
_entity_poly.type
_entity_poly.pdbx_seq_one_letter_code
_entity_poly.pdbx_strand_id
1 'polypeptide(L)'
;MKDPVLLPSSRITVDRPVIQRHLLSDNTDPFNRSQLTVDMLIPNVELKARIEEFIRFQELKRRGGDFGMQSAKAAIQTTQEEMLID
;
A
#
# COMPACT_ATOMS: atom_id res chain seq x y z
N MET A 1 2.30 5.69 2.88
CA MET A 1 1.74 6.85 2.16
C MET A 1 0.41 6.47 1.56
N LYS A 2 -0.65 7.18 1.96
CA LYS A 2 -2.05 6.89 1.57
C LYS A 2 -2.60 7.93 0.60
N ASP A 3 -2.18 9.19 0.77
CA ASP A 3 -2.62 10.29 -0.07
C ASP A 3 -1.41 11.15 -0.47
N PRO A 4 -0.59 10.66 -1.40
CA PRO A 4 0.60 11.38 -1.85
C PRO A 4 0.24 12.67 -2.57
N VAL A 5 0.87 13.78 -2.18
CA VAL A 5 0.76 15.10 -2.80
C VAL A 5 2.14 15.66 -3.13
N LEU A 6 2.26 16.29 -4.29
CA LEU A 6 3.43 16.98 -4.78
C LEU A 6 3.42 18.44 -4.30
N LEU A 7 4.54 18.86 -3.72
CA LEU A 7 4.80 20.26 -3.39
C LEU A 7 5.33 20.99 -4.64
N PRO A 8 4.74 22.11 -5.07
CA PRO A 8 5.04 22.72 -6.36
C PRO A 8 6.46 23.30 -6.46
N SER A 9 7.00 23.85 -5.36
CA SER A 9 8.32 24.49 -5.35
C SER A 9 9.45 23.47 -5.21
N SER A 10 9.39 22.57 -4.23
CA SER A 10 10.44 21.57 -3.99
C SER A 10 10.34 20.34 -4.91
N ARG A 11 9.18 20.12 -5.55
CA ARG A 11 8.84 18.90 -6.30
C ARG A 11 8.95 17.63 -5.47
N ILE A 12 8.88 17.75 -4.15
CA ILE A 12 8.89 16.62 -3.23
C ILE A 12 7.46 16.10 -3.07
N THR A 13 7.31 14.78 -3.01
CA THR A 13 6.02 14.16 -2.69
C THR A 13 5.96 13.76 -1.22
N VAL A 14 4.88 14.13 -0.54
CA VAL A 14 4.63 13.86 0.88
C VAL A 14 3.19 13.39 1.08
N ASP A 15 2.87 12.78 2.21
CA ASP A 15 1.47 12.48 2.58
C ASP A 15 0.71 13.79 2.89
N ARG A 16 -0.49 13.95 2.33
CA ARG A 16 -1.37 15.10 2.59
C ARG A 16 -1.53 15.46 4.08
N PRO A 17 -1.85 14.53 5.01
CA PRO A 17 -2.00 14.88 6.42
C PRO A 17 -0.71 15.38 7.07
N VAL A 18 0.46 14.95 6.56
CA VAL A 18 1.76 15.38 7.07
C VAL A 18 2.00 16.85 6.71
N ILE A 19 1.82 17.21 5.43
CA ILE A 19 2.01 18.61 5.01
C ILE A 19 0.91 19.52 5.54
N GLN A 20 -0.34 19.05 5.64
CA GLN A 20 -1.42 19.84 6.25
C GLN A 20 -1.08 20.22 7.69
N ARG A 21 -0.53 19.29 8.49
CA ARG A 21 -0.08 19.59 9.86
C ARG A 21 1.00 20.66 9.90
N HIS A 22 1.95 20.65 8.97
CA HIS A 22 2.97 21.70 8.86
C HIS A 22 2.32 23.06 8.55
N LEU A 23 1.41 23.08 7.58
CA LEU A 23 0.69 24.28 7.14
C LEU A 23 -0.29 24.86 8.20
N LEU A 24 -0.60 24.12 9.27
CA LEU A 24 -1.33 24.67 10.43
C LEU A 24 -0.44 25.57 11.31
N SER A 25 0.88 25.37 11.24
CA SER A 25 1.86 26.13 12.03
C SER A 25 2.60 27.17 11.20
N ASP A 26 2.96 26.82 9.96
CA ASP A 26 3.74 27.67 9.06
C ASP A 26 3.33 27.43 7.60
N ASN A 27 3.02 28.50 6.87
CA ASN A 27 2.57 28.49 5.48
C ASN A 27 3.75 28.43 4.49
N THR A 28 4.72 27.56 4.76
CA THR A 28 5.88 27.37 3.88
C THR A 28 6.10 25.92 3.49
N ASP A 29 6.87 25.70 2.42
CA ASP A 29 7.39 24.39 2.06
C ASP A 29 8.53 24.03 3.03
N PRO A 30 8.48 22.87 3.72
CA PRO A 30 9.43 22.52 4.77
C PRO A 30 10.87 22.28 4.25
N PHE A 31 11.07 22.15 2.94
CA PHE A 31 12.36 21.83 2.33
C PHE A 31 13.08 23.05 1.74
N ASN A 32 12.34 24.06 1.30
CA ASN A 32 12.93 25.25 0.67
C ASN A 32 12.38 26.59 1.20
N ARG A 33 11.45 26.55 2.16
CA ARG A 33 10.81 27.72 2.79
C ARG A 33 10.06 28.65 1.83
N SER A 34 9.72 28.18 0.63
CA SER A 34 8.85 28.93 -0.28
C SER A 34 7.44 29.00 0.29
N GLN A 35 6.70 30.07 -0.01
CA GLN A 35 5.29 30.18 0.35
C GLN A 35 4.50 28.97 -0.18
N LEU A 36 3.69 28.38 0.68
CA LEU A 36 2.89 27.20 0.36
C LEU A 36 1.56 27.25 1.12
N THR A 37 0.48 26.99 0.40
CA THR A 37 -0.87 26.87 0.97
C THR A 37 -1.48 25.52 0.62
N VAL A 38 -2.57 25.15 1.32
CA VAL A 38 -3.21 23.83 1.17
C VAL A 38 -3.80 23.63 -0.23
N ASP A 39 -4.28 24.70 -0.86
CA ASP A 39 -4.83 24.70 -2.22
C ASP A 39 -3.76 24.49 -3.31
N MET A 40 -2.49 24.81 -3.01
CA MET A 40 -1.37 24.59 -3.94
C MET A 40 -0.89 23.13 -4.00
N LEU A 41 -1.41 22.24 -3.13
CA LEU A 41 -1.01 20.84 -3.08
C LEU A 41 -1.56 20.06 -4.27
N ILE A 42 -0.67 19.52 -5.10
CA ILE A 42 -1.04 18.78 -6.31
C ILE A 42 -1.14 17.28 -5.97
N PRO A 43 -2.28 16.60 -6.17
CA PRO A 43 -2.38 15.16 -5.93
C PRO A 43 -1.45 14.35 -6.84
N ASN A 44 -0.67 13.42 -6.27
CA ASN A 44 0.17 12.51 -7.05
C ASN A 44 -0.55 11.17 -7.30
N VAL A 45 -1.50 11.20 -8.23
CA VAL A 45 -2.40 10.07 -8.56
C VAL A 45 -1.63 8.85 -9.07
N GLU A 46 -0.59 9.04 -9.86
CA GLU A 46 0.24 7.96 -10.39
C GLU A 46 0.94 7.19 -9.28
N LEU A 47 1.59 7.91 -8.35
CA LEU A 47 2.26 7.27 -7.22
C LEU A 47 1.26 6.56 -6.30
N LYS A 48 0.08 7.15 -6.09
CA LYS A 48 -1.00 6.52 -5.33
C LYS A 48 -1.37 5.16 -5.93
N ALA A 49 -1.58 5.09 -7.25
CA ALA A 49 -1.92 3.84 -7.93
C ALA A 49 -0.82 2.77 -7.78
N ARG A 50 0.45 3.16 -7.93
CA ARG A 50 1.60 2.25 -7.74
C ARG A 50 1.68 1.69 -6.32
N ILE A 51 1.43 2.53 -5.31
CA ILE A 51 1.41 2.11 -3.90
C ILE A 51 0.25 1.13 -3.65
N GLU A 52 -0.94 1.43 -4.17
CA GLU A 52 -2.11 0.56 -4.03
C GLU A 52 -1.89 -0.81 -4.68
N GLU A 53 -1.29 -0.83 -5.87
CA GLU A 53 -0.91 -2.06 -6.56
C GLU A 53 0.13 -2.85 -5.77
N PHE A 54 1.17 -2.18 -5.24
CA PHE A 54 2.16 -2.82 -4.39
C PHE A 54 1.54 -3.45 -3.15
N ILE A 55 0.65 -2.73 -2.45
CA ILE A 55 -0.04 -3.26 -1.26
C ILE A 55 -0.88 -4.48 -1.65
N ARG A 56 -1.64 -4.42 -2.75
CA ARG A 56 -2.44 -5.55 -3.24
C ARG A 56 -1.57 -6.77 -3.54
N PHE A 57 -0.45 -6.57 -4.20
CA PHE A 57 0.51 -7.64 -4.53
C PHE A 57 1.09 -8.28 -3.26
N GLN A 58 1.50 -7.47 -2.27
CA GLN A 58 2.02 -7.99 -1.00
C GLN A 58 0.98 -8.79 -0.24
N GLU A 59 -0.27 -8.33 -0.19
CA GLU A 59 -1.35 -9.05 0.49
C GLU A 59 -1.68 -10.39 -0.19
N LEU A 60 -1.63 -10.47 -1.53
CA LEU A 60 -1.76 -11.73 -2.25
C LEU A 60 -0.61 -12.69 -1.94
N LYS A 61 0.63 -12.19 -1.92
CA LYS A 61 1.82 -12.99 -1.57
C LYS A 61 1.73 -13.54 -0.15
N ARG A 62 1.23 -12.75 0.80
CA ARG A 62 1.03 -13.20 2.20
C ARG A 62 -0.04 -14.29 2.31
N ARG A 63 -1.14 -14.19 1.55
CA ARG A 63 -2.21 -15.19 1.54
C ARG A 63 -1.82 -16.48 0.79
N GLY A 64 -1.02 -16.37 -0.26
CA GLY A 64 -0.50 -17.50 -1.02
C GLY A 64 0.52 -18.36 -0.27
N GLY A 65 1.09 -17.86 0.84
CA GLY A 65 2.01 -18.62 1.70
C GLY A 65 1.35 -19.66 2.60
N ASP A 66 0.02 -19.63 2.77
CA ASP A 66 -0.71 -20.51 3.70
C ASP A 66 -1.40 -21.70 2.99
N PHE A 67 -1.67 -21.58 1.68
CA PHE A 67 -2.32 -22.63 0.89
C PHE A 67 -1.39 -23.76 0.43
N GLY A 68 -0.07 -23.60 0.56
CA GLY A 68 0.92 -24.60 0.15
C GLY A 68 0.98 -25.86 1.03
N MET A 69 0.36 -25.83 2.23
CA MET A 69 0.48 -26.92 3.21
C MET A 69 -0.79 -27.75 3.41
N GLN A 70 -1.93 -27.33 2.84
CA GLN A 70 -3.21 -28.05 2.98
C GLN A 70 -3.51 -28.97 1.79
N SER A 71 -3.02 -28.67 0.58
CA SER A 71 -3.26 -29.51 -0.60
C SER A 71 -2.54 -30.87 -0.55
N ALA A 72 -1.47 -31.00 0.24
CA ALA A 72 -0.75 -32.27 0.39
C ALA A 72 -1.46 -33.26 1.33
N LYS A 73 -2.37 -32.80 2.20
CA LYS A 73 -3.05 -33.65 3.17
C LYS A 73 -4.37 -34.25 2.63
N ALA A 74 -5.02 -33.57 1.69
CA ALA A 74 -6.29 -34.01 1.12
C ALA A 74 -6.13 -35.21 0.16
N ALA A 75 -5.00 -35.34 -0.54
CA ALA A 75 -4.78 -36.40 -1.51
C ALA A 75 -4.46 -37.78 -0.89
N ILE A 76 -4.03 -37.83 0.38
CA ILE A 76 -3.57 -39.08 1.02
C ILE A 76 -4.73 -39.81 1.73
N GLN A 77 -5.80 -39.10 2.12
CA GLN A 77 -6.91 -39.70 2.88
C GLN A 77 -7.88 -40.50 1.99
N THR A 78 -8.06 -40.11 0.72
CA THR A 78 -9.07 -40.73 -0.16
C THR A 78 -8.71 -42.15 -0.59
N THR A 79 -7.42 -42.49 -0.70
CA THR A 79 -6.99 -43.81 -1.21
C THR A 79 -6.99 -44.91 -0.15
N GLN A 80 -7.14 -44.59 1.13
CA GLN A 80 -7.12 -45.58 2.22
C GLN A 80 -8.51 -46.13 2.57
N GLU A 81 -9.58 -45.41 2.23
CA GLU A 81 -10.97 -45.80 2.57
C GLU A 81 -11.60 -46.75 1.53
N GLU A 82 -11.08 -46.80 0.29
CA GLU A 82 -11.62 -47.67 -0.78
C GLU A 82 -11.06 -49.11 -0.80
N MET A 83 -10.10 -49.47 0.07
CA MET A 83 -9.51 -50.82 0.13
C MET A 83 -9.96 -51.67 1.33
N LEU A 84 -10.92 -51.19 2.13
CA LEU A 84 -11.47 -51.89 3.29
C LEU A 84 -12.98 -52.13 3.14
N ILE A 85 -13.37 -52.92 2.14
CA ILE A 85 -14.69 -53.54 2.10
C ILE A 85 -14.48 -54.99 1.63
N ASP A 86 -14.55 -55.93 2.58
CA ASP A 86 -14.57 -57.39 2.37
C ASP A 86 -15.86 -57.86 1.66
#